data_AF-A0A6A4LBS4-F1
#
_entry.id   AF-A0A6A4LBS4-F1
#
_cell.length_a   1.000
_cell.length_b   1.000
_cell.length_c   1.000
_cell.angle_alpha   90.00
_cell.angle_beta   90.00
_cell.angle_gamma   90.00
#
_symmetry.space_group_name_H-M   'P 1'
#
loop_
_entity.id
_entity.type
_entity.pdbx_description
1 polymer ?
#
loop_
_entity_poly.entity_id
_entity_poly.type
_entity_poly.pdbx_seq_one_letter_code
_entity_poly.pdbx_strand_id
1 'polypeptide(L)'
;MGGTSLTLFKNGWRVLDAIGVGNDLRTQFLEIQGMMVKSQDGRELRSFRFKDEDESQEVRAVERRILLETLADQLPPDSISFGSKLRKIERSESGGTLLELTDGSSISAKIVIGCDGIRSPVAKWMGFSEPRYVGHCAFRGLGFYPGGQPFEPRVNYIYGRGLRAGFVPVSPTKVYWFIVFNSSTPGPKITDPSVLKKQATEAVQNWPSDLVNIINLTPDDTIIKTPLVDRWLWPTISPPASSGKIVLVGDAWHPMTPNLGQGACCALEDAVVLARKLASAIKTGSTSVEDALRSYSNERWPRIFPLTVRANLVGSLLQWDNPAVCSVRNNVIIPKVVRLGPMLEHTNFDCEPL
;
A
#
# COMPACT_ATOMS: atom_id res chain seq x y z
N MET A 1 -6.42 -11.45 -9.32
CA MET A 1 -6.36 -10.16 -8.59
C MET A 1 -5.22 -9.36 -9.15
N GLY A 2 -5.49 -8.13 -9.62
CA GLY A 2 -4.51 -7.27 -10.27
C GLY A 2 -3.64 -6.50 -9.27
N GLY A 3 -2.39 -6.29 -9.63
CA GLY A 3 -1.41 -5.52 -8.87
C GLY A 3 -0.02 -5.91 -9.36
N THR A 4 0.79 -4.93 -9.75
CA THR A 4 2.11 -5.17 -10.34
C THR A 4 3.16 -5.29 -9.22
N SER A 5 3.53 -4.16 -8.65
CA SER A 5 4.55 -4.08 -7.62
C SER A 5 4.18 -3.05 -6.56
N LEU A 6 4.83 -3.14 -5.41
CA LEU A 6 4.70 -2.19 -4.31
C LEU A 6 6.08 -1.92 -3.72
N THR A 7 6.27 -0.76 -3.09
CA THR A 7 7.50 -0.43 -2.39
C THR A 7 7.36 -0.77 -0.92
N LEU A 8 8.32 -1.52 -0.38
CA LEU A 8 8.45 -1.77 1.06
C LEU A 8 9.64 -1.00 1.60
N PHE A 9 9.45 -0.42 2.78
CA PHE A 9 10.44 0.34 3.55
C PHE A 9 10.93 -0.49 4.74
N LYS A 10 11.90 0.03 5.49
CA LYS A 10 12.56 -0.70 6.57
C LYS A 10 11.61 -1.28 7.62
N ASN A 11 10.50 -0.61 7.94
CA ASN A 11 9.46 -1.14 8.83
C ASN A 11 8.81 -2.40 8.28
N GLY A 12 8.50 -2.44 6.98
CA GLY A 12 7.99 -3.64 6.31
C GLY A 12 9.04 -4.76 6.31
N TRP A 13 10.30 -4.44 6.00
CA TRP A 13 11.40 -5.43 5.99
C TRP A 13 11.68 -6.02 7.38
N ARG A 14 11.64 -5.20 8.45
CA ARG A 14 11.76 -5.69 9.84
C ARG A 14 10.68 -6.72 10.18
N VAL A 15 9.44 -6.52 9.71
CA VAL A 15 8.37 -7.51 9.88
C VAL A 15 8.67 -8.78 9.07
N LEU A 16 9.09 -8.65 7.81
CA LEU A 16 9.45 -9.79 6.97
C LEU A 16 10.60 -10.62 7.56
N ASP A 17 11.54 -9.97 8.25
CA ASP A 17 12.61 -10.62 9.00
C ASP A 17 12.06 -11.37 10.22
N ALA A 18 11.20 -10.72 11.00
CA ALA A 18 10.60 -11.32 12.20
C ALA A 18 9.76 -12.58 11.88
N ILE A 19 9.16 -12.65 10.69
CA ILE A 19 8.39 -13.83 10.23
C ILE A 19 9.22 -14.80 9.36
N GLY A 20 10.52 -14.55 9.20
CA GLY A 20 11.46 -15.49 8.58
C GLY A 20 11.53 -15.51 7.04
N VAL A 21 10.83 -14.61 6.34
CA VAL A 21 10.80 -14.58 4.85
C VAL A 21 11.67 -13.48 4.23
N GLY A 22 12.24 -12.60 5.05
CA GLY A 22 13.00 -11.44 4.58
C GLY A 22 14.18 -11.82 3.68
N ASN A 23 14.96 -12.85 4.05
CA ASN A 23 16.13 -13.27 3.28
C ASN A 23 15.76 -13.77 1.89
N ASP A 24 14.74 -14.61 1.77
CA ASP A 24 14.29 -15.17 0.48
C ASP A 24 13.85 -14.06 -0.48
N LEU A 25 13.14 -13.05 0.03
CA LEU A 25 12.69 -11.91 -0.77
C LEU A 25 13.85 -10.98 -1.17
N ARG A 26 14.85 -10.78 -0.30
CA ARG A 26 16.00 -9.91 -0.60
C ARG A 26 16.78 -10.37 -1.82
N THR A 27 16.89 -11.68 -2.04
CA THR A 27 17.63 -12.24 -3.19
C THR A 27 16.95 -11.95 -4.54
N GLN A 28 15.65 -11.62 -4.53
CA GLN A 28 14.84 -11.46 -5.74
C GLN A 28 14.68 -10.00 -6.18
N PHE A 29 14.94 -9.03 -5.29
CA PHE A 29 14.63 -7.61 -5.51
C PHE A 29 15.83 -6.70 -5.24
N LEU A 30 15.98 -5.67 -6.07
CA LEU A 30 17.04 -4.69 -5.93
C LEU A 30 16.82 -3.79 -4.71
N GLU A 31 17.89 -3.53 -3.95
CA GLU A 31 17.90 -2.47 -2.94
C GLU A 31 17.91 -1.11 -3.61
N ILE A 32 16.90 -0.30 -3.31
CA ILE A 32 16.76 1.07 -3.78
C ILE A 32 17.54 1.99 -2.85
N GLN A 33 18.49 2.70 -3.42
CA GLN A 33 19.48 3.49 -2.70
C GLN A 33 19.02 4.91 -2.41
N GLY A 34 18.02 5.42 -3.14
CA GLY A 34 17.57 6.80 -2.98
C GLY A 34 16.39 7.19 -3.86
N MET A 35 16.17 8.49 -3.96
CA MET A 35 15.06 9.08 -4.71
C MET A 35 15.56 10.22 -5.59
N MET A 36 15.00 10.31 -6.79
CA MET A 36 15.15 11.42 -7.72
C MET A 36 13.77 11.97 -8.06
N VAL A 37 13.61 13.29 -7.92
CA VAL A 37 12.37 14.00 -8.24
C VAL A 37 12.67 15.00 -9.35
N LYS A 38 11.95 14.88 -10.47
CA LYS A 38 12.03 15.76 -11.64
C LYS A 38 10.71 16.48 -11.87
N SER A 39 10.72 17.63 -12.53
CA SER A 39 9.51 18.19 -13.14
C SER A 39 9.21 17.53 -14.48
N GLN A 40 8.00 17.75 -15.01
CA GLN A 40 7.55 17.22 -16.30
C GLN A 40 8.43 17.60 -17.51
N ASP A 41 9.27 18.64 -17.40
CA ASP A 41 10.26 19.07 -18.41
C ASP A 41 11.64 18.41 -18.22
N GLY A 42 11.78 17.53 -17.23
CA GLY A 42 13.02 16.80 -16.93
C GLY A 42 13.96 17.49 -15.95
N ARG A 43 13.70 18.74 -15.54
CA ARG A 43 14.55 19.44 -14.56
C ARG A 43 14.52 18.75 -13.21
N GLU A 44 15.70 18.51 -12.63
CA GLU A 44 15.82 17.99 -11.28
C GLU A 44 15.28 19.00 -10.27
N LEU A 45 14.37 18.53 -9.42
CA LEU A 45 13.82 19.28 -8.29
C LEU A 45 14.47 18.88 -6.97
N ARG A 46 14.83 17.59 -6.83
CA ARG A 46 15.47 17.03 -5.64
C ARG A 46 16.10 15.66 -5.93
N SER A 47 17.20 15.37 -5.24
CA SER A 47 17.83 14.06 -5.17
C SER A 47 18.39 13.82 -3.77
N PHE A 48 18.29 12.60 -3.26
CA PHE A 48 18.93 12.19 -2.00
C PHE A 48 19.04 10.66 -1.92
N ARG A 49 19.98 10.16 -1.10
CA ARG A 49 20.05 8.74 -0.76
C ARG A 49 19.27 8.46 0.52
N PHE A 50 18.69 7.27 0.63
CA PHE A 50 17.93 6.90 1.83
C PHE A 50 18.83 6.74 3.06
N LYS A 51 20.06 6.22 2.88
CA LYS A 51 21.01 6.04 3.98
C LYS A 51 21.56 7.36 4.55
N ASP A 52 21.60 8.42 3.74
CA ASP A 52 21.97 9.76 4.22
C ASP A 52 20.95 10.31 5.25
N GLU A 53 19.68 9.86 5.20
CA GLU A 53 18.65 10.22 6.18
C GLU A 53 18.70 9.33 7.42
N ASP A 54 19.00 8.04 7.23
CA ASP A 54 19.15 7.03 8.29
C ASP A 54 19.81 5.77 7.70
N GLU A 55 20.98 5.38 8.23
CA GLU A 55 21.78 4.24 7.76
C GLU A 55 21.02 2.90 7.80
N SER A 56 20.00 2.78 8.66
CA SER A 56 19.15 1.58 8.77
C SER A 56 18.06 1.49 7.68
N GLN A 57 17.98 2.47 6.77
CA GLN A 57 16.99 2.45 5.70
C GLN A 57 17.24 1.31 4.73
N GLU A 58 16.16 0.59 4.46
CA GLU A 58 16.10 -0.52 3.53
C GLU A 58 14.82 -0.38 2.72
N VAL A 59 14.97 -0.14 1.41
CA VAL A 59 13.84 0.11 0.51
C VAL A 59 13.95 -0.78 -0.71
N ARG A 60 12.86 -1.46 -1.08
CA ARG A 60 12.80 -2.27 -2.31
C ARG A 60 11.43 -2.15 -2.95
N ALA A 61 11.39 -2.16 -4.27
CA ALA A 61 10.17 -2.45 -5.00
C ALA A 61 10.06 -3.97 -5.15
N VAL A 62 8.95 -4.55 -4.73
CA VAL A 62 8.69 -5.99 -4.75
C VAL A 62 7.51 -6.30 -5.64
N GLU A 63 7.56 -7.41 -6.38
CA GLU A 63 6.41 -7.92 -7.11
C GLU A 63 5.38 -8.44 -6.12
N ARG A 64 4.15 -7.91 -6.19
CA ARG A 64 3.10 -8.25 -5.22
C ARG A 64 2.78 -9.74 -5.22
N ARG A 65 2.82 -10.38 -6.41
CA ARG A 65 2.59 -11.82 -6.56
C ARG A 65 3.62 -12.64 -5.78
N ILE A 66 4.91 -12.37 -6.00
CA ILE A 66 6.02 -13.08 -5.35
C ILE A 66 5.97 -12.90 -3.82
N LEU A 67 5.68 -11.68 -3.34
CA LEU A 67 5.51 -11.44 -1.90
C LEU A 67 4.39 -12.31 -1.32
N LEU A 68 3.23 -12.36 -1.97
CA LEU A 68 2.09 -13.14 -1.49
C LEU A 68 2.34 -14.65 -1.57
N GLU A 69 2.97 -15.13 -2.63
CA GLU A 69 3.37 -16.54 -2.79
C GLU A 69 4.35 -16.93 -1.67
N THR A 70 5.40 -16.13 -1.44
CA THR A 70 6.39 -16.39 -0.38
C THR A 70 5.74 -16.46 1.01
N LEU A 71 4.76 -15.58 1.28
CA LEU A 71 4.02 -15.61 2.55
C LEU A 71 3.08 -16.81 2.65
N ALA A 72 2.41 -17.18 1.56
CA ALA A 72 1.51 -18.32 1.51
C ALA A 72 2.24 -19.65 1.70
N ASP A 73 3.46 -19.76 1.15
CA ASP A 73 4.30 -20.97 1.24
C ASP A 73 4.77 -21.27 2.68
N GLN A 74 4.70 -20.29 3.58
CA GLN A 74 4.98 -20.49 5.01
C GLN A 74 3.79 -21.03 5.81
N LEU A 75 2.61 -21.12 5.20
CA LEU A 75 1.41 -21.59 5.89
C LEU A 75 1.34 -23.12 5.85
N PRO A 76 0.80 -23.76 6.91
CA PRO A 76 0.50 -25.19 6.86
C PRO A 76 -0.38 -25.55 5.66
N PRO A 77 -0.29 -26.78 5.14
CA PRO A 77 -1.22 -27.28 4.14
C PRO A 77 -2.68 -27.04 4.55
N ASP A 78 -3.54 -26.81 3.56
CA ASP A 78 -4.98 -26.57 3.73
C ASP A 78 -5.36 -25.30 4.54
N SER A 79 -4.41 -24.40 4.83
CA SER A 79 -4.69 -23.12 5.49
C SER A 79 -5.44 -22.10 4.61
N ILE A 80 -5.41 -22.29 3.29
CA ILE A 80 -6.01 -21.37 2.32
C ILE A 80 -7.14 -22.05 1.55
N SER A 81 -8.34 -21.50 1.67
CA SER A 81 -9.50 -21.88 0.84
C SER A 81 -9.83 -20.78 -0.15
N PHE A 82 -9.59 -21.03 -1.44
CA PHE A 82 -9.97 -20.11 -2.52
C PHE A 82 -11.46 -20.27 -2.89
N GLY A 83 -12.04 -19.24 -3.51
CA GLY A 83 -13.47 -19.25 -3.89
C GLY A 83 -14.43 -18.98 -2.72
N SER A 84 -13.92 -18.85 -1.49
CA SER A 84 -14.71 -18.63 -0.28
C SER A 84 -15.08 -17.16 -0.06
N LYS A 85 -16.03 -16.63 -0.82
CA LYS A 85 -16.47 -15.23 -0.69
C LYS A 85 -17.49 -15.08 0.45
N LEU A 86 -17.18 -14.19 1.40
CA LEU A 86 -18.08 -13.86 2.51
C LEU A 86 -19.35 -13.15 2.02
N ARG A 87 -20.51 -13.62 2.48
CA ARG A 87 -21.84 -13.06 2.21
C ARG A 87 -22.41 -12.35 3.43
N LYS A 88 -22.37 -12.99 4.60
CA LYS A 88 -23.03 -12.51 5.82
C LYS A 88 -22.23 -12.86 7.06
N ILE A 89 -22.33 -12.01 8.08
CA ILE A 89 -21.74 -12.21 9.40
C ILE A 89 -22.86 -12.15 10.44
N GLU A 90 -22.94 -13.16 11.30
CA GLU A 90 -23.89 -13.23 12.41
C GLU A 90 -23.17 -13.55 13.72
N ARG A 91 -23.69 -13.01 14.82
CA ARG A 91 -23.26 -13.43 16.17
C ARG A 91 -24.06 -14.65 16.57
N SER A 92 -23.37 -15.73 16.91
CA SER A 92 -24.02 -16.94 17.44
C SER A 92 -24.47 -16.71 18.88
N GLU A 93 -25.56 -17.36 19.27
CA GLU A 93 -26.04 -17.43 20.66
C GLU A 93 -24.98 -18.01 21.62
N SER A 94 -24.07 -18.85 21.11
CA SER A 94 -22.95 -19.43 21.85
C SER A 94 -21.75 -18.48 22.06
N GLY A 95 -21.82 -17.24 21.55
CA GLY A 95 -20.73 -16.25 21.62
C GLY A 95 -19.67 -16.37 20.53
N GLY A 96 -19.82 -17.30 19.58
CA GLY A 96 -19.00 -17.38 18.36
C GLY A 96 -19.47 -16.46 17.23
N THR A 97 -18.72 -16.39 16.13
CA THR A 97 -19.12 -15.68 14.91
C THR A 97 -19.42 -16.67 13.80
N LEU A 98 -20.60 -16.58 13.19
CA LEU A 98 -20.99 -17.37 12.02
C LEU A 98 -20.76 -16.55 10.75
N LEU A 99 -20.00 -17.11 9.81
CA LEU A 99 -19.67 -16.53 8.52
C LEU A 99 -20.38 -17.33 7.43
N GLU A 100 -21.39 -16.76 6.80
CA GLU A 100 -22.07 -17.37 5.64
C GLU A 100 -21.32 -16.98 4.36
N LEU A 101 -21.00 -17.95 3.52
CA LEU A 101 -20.35 -17.76 2.24
C LEU A 101 -21.38 -17.67 1.10
N THR A 102 -20.95 -17.18 -0.06
CA THR A 102 -21.85 -17.01 -1.23
C THR A 102 -22.34 -18.32 -1.84
N ASP A 103 -21.66 -19.43 -1.57
CA ASP A 103 -22.07 -20.78 -1.98
C ASP A 103 -23.09 -21.42 -1.01
N GLY A 104 -23.48 -20.69 0.05
CA GLY A 104 -24.43 -21.15 1.08
C GLY A 104 -23.78 -21.93 2.23
N SER A 105 -22.49 -22.26 2.14
CA SER A 105 -21.76 -22.88 3.25
C SER A 105 -21.55 -21.86 4.39
N SER A 106 -21.31 -22.37 5.61
CA SER A 106 -21.10 -21.54 6.79
C SER A 106 -19.88 -21.97 7.59
N ILE A 107 -19.15 -21.00 8.13
CA ILE A 107 -17.96 -21.21 8.98
C ILE A 107 -18.25 -20.63 10.36
N SER A 108 -18.11 -21.44 11.40
CA SER A 108 -18.13 -20.96 12.79
C SER A 108 -16.70 -20.64 13.23
N ALA A 109 -16.47 -19.39 13.63
CA ALA A 109 -15.16 -18.89 14.02
C ALA A 109 -15.17 -18.35 15.46
N LYS A 110 -14.10 -18.68 16.20
CA LYS A 110 -13.86 -18.12 17.54
C LYS A 110 -13.32 -16.70 17.47
N ILE A 111 -12.53 -16.40 16.44
CA ILE A 111 -11.91 -15.10 16.18
C ILE A 111 -12.01 -14.85 14.68
N VAL A 112 -12.35 -13.63 14.28
CA VAL A 112 -12.39 -13.22 12.87
C VAL A 112 -11.45 -12.03 12.68
N ILE A 113 -10.50 -12.16 11.75
CA ILE A 113 -9.60 -11.07 11.36
C ILE A 113 -10.04 -10.60 9.97
N GLY A 114 -10.63 -9.41 9.89
CA GLY A 114 -10.97 -8.74 8.65
C GLY A 114 -9.73 -8.14 8.00
N CYS A 115 -9.16 -8.86 7.03
CA CYS A 115 -8.04 -8.45 6.18
C CYS A 115 -8.46 -8.36 4.70
N ASP A 116 -9.73 -8.06 4.45
CA ASP A 116 -10.47 -8.12 3.18
C ASP A 116 -10.45 -6.80 2.38
N GLY A 117 -9.51 -5.92 2.71
CA GLY A 117 -9.15 -4.73 1.95
C GLY A 117 -10.15 -3.57 2.03
N ILE A 118 -9.93 -2.55 1.21
CA ILE A 118 -10.67 -1.27 1.29
C ILE A 118 -12.20 -1.42 1.20
N ARG A 119 -12.72 -2.41 0.45
CA ARG A 119 -14.17 -2.70 0.33
C ARG A 119 -14.62 -3.83 1.26
N SER A 120 -14.01 -3.90 2.44
CA SER A 120 -14.23 -4.95 3.44
C SER A 120 -15.70 -5.10 3.83
N PRO A 121 -16.37 -6.23 3.50
CA PRO A 121 -17.65 -6.58 4.10
C PRO A 121 -17.60 -6.67 5.63
N VAL A 122 -16.46 -7.06 6.22
CA VAL A 122 -16.31 -7.11 7.69
C VAL A 122 -16.37 -5.70 8.28
N ALA A 123 -15.66 -4.73 7.71
CA ALA A 123 -15.69 -3.34 8.14
C ALA A 123 -17.08 -2.74 7.98
N LYS A 124 -17.77 -3.02 6.87
CA LYS A 124 -19.16 -2.61 6.66
C LYS A 124 -20.08 -3.15 7.74
N TRP A 125 -19.97 -4.43 8.08
CA TRP A 125 -20.75 -5.04 9.16
C TRP A 125 -20.46 -4.41 10.52
N MET A 126 -19.21 -3.99 10.76
CA MET A 126 -18.80 -3.24 11.96
C MET A 126 -19.27 -1.77 11.97
N GLY A 127 -19.98 -1.31 10.93
CA GLY A 127 -20.52 0.04 10.84
C GLY A 127 -19.56 1.08 10.23
N PHE A 128 -18.44 0.66 9.62
CA PHE A 128 -17.59 1.59 8.89
C PHE A 128 -18.30 2.08 7.62
N SER A 129 -18.06 3.33 7.26
CA SER A 129 -18.61 3.93 6.04
C SER A 129 -18.05 3.27 4.78
N GLU A 130 -18.78 3.40 3.67
CA GLU A 130 -18.27 2.94 2.37
C GLU A 130 -17.11 3.83 1.91
N PRO A 131 -16.06 3.26 1.26
CA PRO A 131 -14.98 4.02 0.65
C PRO A 131 -15.49 5.04 -0.37
N ARG A 132 -14.90 6.23 -0.34
CA ARG A 132 -15.23 7.31 -1.27
C ARG A 132 -14.14 7.50 -2.29
N TYR A 133 -14.54 7.78 -3.53
CA TYR A 133 -13.62 8.16 -4.59
C TYR A 133 -12.90 9.47 -4.23
N VAL A 134 -11.58 9.50 -4.39
CA VAL A 134 -10.77 10.67 -3.98
C VAL A 134 -10.47 11.66 -5.10
N GLY A 135 -11.09 11.51 -6.28
CA GLY A 135 -10.86 12.40 -7.42
C GLY A 135 -9.62 12.07 -8.26
N HIS A 136 -9.02 10.88 -8.07
CA HIS A 136 -7.82 10.48 -8.78
C HIS A 136 -7.93 9.07 -9.35
N CYS A 137 -7.36 8.87 -10.53
CA CYS A 137 -7.11 7.55 -11.10
C CYS A 137 -5.62 7.27 -11.17
N ALA A 138 -5.26 5.98 -11.20
CA ALA A 138 -3.88 5.56 -11.35
C ALA A 138 -3.73 4.46 -12.41
N PHE A 139 -2.81 4.67 -13.35
CA PHE A 139 -2.25 3.61 -14.18
C PHE A 139 -1.05 2.99 -13.45
N ARG A 140 -0.87 1.69 -13.61
CA ARG A 140 0.30 0.95 -13.14
C ARG A 140 0.69 -0.12 -14.15
N GLY A 141 1.98 -0.38 -14.26
CA GLY A 141 2.52 -1.43 -15.12
C GLY A 141 3.88 -1.91 -14.64
N LEU A 142 4.37 -2.98 -15.27
CA LEU A 142 5.68 -3.56 -15.00
C LEU A 142 6.42 -3.75 -16.33
N GLY A 143 7.32 -2.83 -16.64
CA GLY A 143 8.15 -2.89 -17.84
C GLY A 143 9.13 -4.04 -17.77
N PHE A 144 9.32 -4.74 -18.89
CA PHE A 144 10.24 -5.88 -18.99
C PHE A 144 11.40 -5.55 -19.94
N TYR A 145 12.62 -5.70 -19.44
CA TYR A 145 13.89 -5.42 -20.09
C TYR A 145 14.70 -6.72 -20.19
N PRO A 146 14.52 -7.52 -21.26
CA PRO A 146 15.23 -8.79 -21.42
C PRO A 146 16.76 -8.65 -21.39
N GLY A 147 17.28 -7.57 -21.96
CA GLY A 147 18.72 -7.25 -22.00
C GLY A 147 19.26 -6.52 -20.77
N GLY A 148 18.44 -6.36 -19.72
CA GLY A 148 18.78 -5.55 -18.55
C GLY A 148 18.21 -4.14 -18.61
N GLN A 149 17.76 -3.66 -17.46
CA GLN A 149 17.23 -2.31 -17.30
C GLN A 149 18.38 -1.28 -17.10
N PRO A 150 18.32 -0.07 -17.69
CA PRO A 150 19.44 0.88 -17.69
C PRO A 150 19.43 1.88 -16.52
N PHE A 151 18.48 1.78 -15.59
CA PHE A 151 18.24 2.77 -14.54
C PHE A 151 19.03 2.46 -13.27
N GLU A 152 19.52 3.52 -12.62
CA GLU A 152 20.04 3.45 -11.27
C GLU A 152 18.97 2.96 -10.28
N PRO A 153 19.34 2.28 -9.19
CA PRO A 153 18.42 1.79 -8.17
C PRO A 153 17.85 2.94 -7.31
N ARG A 154 17.01 3.79 -7.92
CA ARG A 154 16.35 4.92 -7.28
C ARG A 154 14.86 4.91 -7.58
N VAL A 155 14.07 5.46 -6.65
CA VAL A 155 12.70 5.86 -6.94
C VAL A 155 12.75 7.13 -7.78
N ASN A 156 12.24 7.08 -9.01
CA ASN A 156 12.16 8.24 -9.90
C ASN A 156 10.73 8.79 -9.89
N TYR A 157 10.56 10.03 -9.43
CA TYR A 157 9.30 10.77 -9.48
C TYR A 157 9.36 11.87 -10.53
N ILE A 158 8.25 12.05 -11.24
CA ILE A 158 8.06 13.14 -12.21
C ILE A 158 6.77 13.88 -11.84
N TYR A 159 6.89 15.17 -11.55
CA TYR A 159 5.76 16.02 -11.14
C TYR A 159 5.33 16.97 -12.25
N GLY A 160 4.08 16.80 -12.68
CA GLY A 160 3.37 17.69 -13.59
C GLY A 160 2.27 18.48 -12.88
N ARG A 161 1.25 18.87 -13.64
CA ARG A 161 0.08 19.64 -13.19
C ARG A 161 -1.15 18.74 -13.18
N GLY A 162 -1.72 18.47 -12.01
CA GLY A 162 -2.82 17.49 -11.86
C GLY A 162 -2.47 16.06 -12.31
N LEU A 163 -1.17 15.79 -12.44
CA LEU A 163 -0.59 14.59 -13.00
C LEU A 163 0.79 14.40 -12.39
N ARG A 164 1.08 13.19 -11.94
CA ARG A 164 2.40 12.76 -11.50
C ARG A 164 2.65 11.34 -11.96
N ALA A 165 3.90 10.99 -12.11
CA ALA A 165 4.29 9.63 -12.42
C ALA A 165 5.54 9.26 -11.66
N GLY A 166 5.86 7.97 -11.67
CA GLY A 166 7.15 7.51 -11.22
C GLY A 166 7.44 6.11 -11.68
N PHE A 167 8.71 5.74 -11.56
CA PHE A 167 9.18 4.40 -11.84
C PHE A 167 10.28 3.99 -10.87
N VAL A 168 10.38 2.68 -10.62
CA VAL A 168 11.32 2.08 -9.67
C VAL A 168 11.82 0.77 -10.26
N PRO A 169 13.15 0.57 -10.40
CA PRO A 169 13.70 -0.74 -10.73
C PRO A 169 13.29 -1.78 -9.67
N VAL A 170 12.85 -2.95 -10.11
CA VAL A 170 12.39 -4.04 -9.24
C VAL A 170 13.45 -5.14 -9.21
N SER A 171 13.94 -5.52 -10.38
CA SER A 171 14.98 -6.52 -10.60
C SER A 171 15.89 -6.05 -11.73
N PRO A 172 16.99 -6.78 -12.06
CA PRO A 172 17.83 -6.45 -13.22
C PRO A 172 17.08 -6.34 -14.54
N THR A 173 15.88 -6.92 -14.66
CA THR A 173 15.09 -6.96 -15.91
C THR A 173 13.70 -6.35 -15.80
N LYS A 174 13.29 -5.84 -14.64
CA LYS A 174 11.92 -5.35 -14.42
C LYS A 174 11.89 -3.97 -13.78
N VAL A 175 10.99 -3.12 -14.28
CA VAL A 175 10.82 -1.75 -13.78
C VAL A 175 9.34 -1.47 -13.55
N TYR A 176 8.97 -1.25 -12.29
CA TYR A 176 7.61 -0.86 -11.93
C TYR A 176 7.39 0.61 -12.26
N TRP A 177 6.22 0.96 -12.79
CA TRP A 177 5.84 2.34 -13.02
C TRP A 177 4.38 2.61 -12.66
N PHE A 178 4.09 3.87 -12.40
CA PHE A 178 2.73 4.36 -12.18
C PHE A 178 2.55 5.78 -12.72
N ILE A 179 1.30 6.10 -13.06
CA ILE A 179 0.85 7.46 -13.36
C ILE A 179 -0.38 7.70 -12.50
N VAL A 180 -0.42 8.80 -11.74
CA VAL A 180 -1.60 9.25 -10.99
C VAL A 180 -2.06 10.59 -11.54
N PHE A 181 -3.34 10.72 -11.84
CA PHE A 181 -3.91 11.90 -12.49
C PHE A 181 -5.26 12.27 -11.92
N ASN A 182 -5.58 13.57 -11.99
CA ASN A 182 -6.86 14.11 -11.59
C ASN A 182 -7.97 13.65 -12.53
N SER A 183 -9.07 13.18 -11.96
CA SER A 183 -10.26 12.82 -12.71
C SER A 183 -11.48 12.99 -11.83
N SER A 184 -12.40 13.87 -12.21
CA SER A 184 -13.59 14.20 -11.43
C SER A 184 -14.52 13.00 -11.21
N THR A 185 -14.49 12.01 -12.11
CA THR A 185 -15.24 10.76 -11.98
C THR A 185 -14.33 9.57 -12.24
N PRO A 186 -14.64 8.36 -11.71
CA PRO A 186 -13.88 7.15 -12.02
C PRO A 186 -13.85 6.78 -13.52
N GLY A 187 -14.80 7.30 -14.31
CA GLY A 187 -15.05 6.88 -15.68
C GLY A 187 -15.54 5.42 -15.80
N PRO A 188 -15.75 4.93 -17.04
CA PRO A 188 -16.10 3.53 -17.27
C PRO A 188 -14.93 2.61 -16.91
N LYS A 189 -15.25 1.38 -16.49
CA LYS A 189 -14.24 0.33 -16.30
C LYS A 189 -13.75 -0.14 -17.67
N ILE A 190 -12.54 0.25 -18.02
CA ILE A 190 -11.86 -0.19 -19.25
C ILE A 190 -11.05 -1.44 -18.91
N THR A 191 -11.27 -2.52 -19.66
CA THR A 191 -10.54 -3.78 -19.50
C THR A 191 -9.68 -4.12 -20.70
N ASP A 192 -9.83 -3.41 -21.83
CA ASP A 192 -8.98 -3.59 -23.01
C ASP A 192 -7.56 -3.10 -22.71
N PRO A 193 -6.56 -4.00 -22.68
CA PRO A 193 -5.20 -3.63 -22.31
C PRO A 193 -4.53 -2.65 -23.28
N SER A 194 -4.87 -2.71 -24.57
CA SER A 194 -4.32 -1.83 -25.60
C SER A 194 -4.79 -0.38 -25.41
N VAL A 195 -6.06 -0.21 -25.04
CA VAL A 195 -6.65 1.10 -24.73
C VAL A 195 -6.03 1.67 -23.45
N LEU A 196 -5.80 0.84 -22.43
CA LEU A 196 -5.14 1.27 -21.20
C LEU A 196 -3.72 1.75 -21.46
N LYS A 197 -2.94 1.02 -22.25
CA LYS A 197 -1.58 1.40 -22.65
C LYS A 197 -1.58 2.72 -23.40
N LYS A 198 -2.44 2.85 -24.41
CA LYS A 198 -2.58 4.08 -25.20
C LYS A 198 -2.89 5.28 -24.31
N GLN A 199 -3.89 5.18 -23.42
CA GLN A 199 -4.24 6.26 -22.49
C GLN A 199 -3.09 6.61 -21.54
N ALA A 200 -2.36 5.61 -21.04
CA ALA A 200 -1.21 5.83 -20.17
C ALA A 200 -0.09 6.58 -20.91
N THR A 201 0.24 6.16 -22.14
CA THR A 201 1.27 6.81 -22.98
C THR A 201 0.87 8.24 -23.35
N GLU A 202 -0.37 8.47 -23.78
CA GLU A 202 -0.87 9.80 -24.15
C GLU A 202 -0.80 10.79 -22.97
N ALA A 203 -1.03 10.33 -21.75
CA ALA A 203 -0.96 11.16 -20.55
C ALA A 203 0.44 11.75 -20.29
N VAL A 204 1.50 11.07 -20.75
CA VAL A 204 2.90 11.44 -20.46
C VAL A 204 3.75 11.59 -21.72
N GLN A 205 3.15 11.69 -22.91
CA GLN A 205 3.88 11.71 -24.19
C GLN A 205 4.91 12.86 -24.32
N ASN A 206 4.71 13.97 -23.62
CA ASN A 206 5.59 15.15 -23.63
C ASN A 206 6.57 15.17 -22.43
N TRP A 207 6.65 14.09 -21.65
CA TRP A 207 7.52 13.97 -20.49
C TRP A 207 8.85 13.31 -20.89
N PRO A 208 9.86 13.23 -19.99
CA PRO A 208 11.10 12.52 -20.27
C PRO A 208 10.86 11.11 -20.84
N SER A 209 11.61 10.77 -21.88
CA SER A 209 11.40 9.56 -22.69
C SER A 209 11.51 8.27 -21.90
N ASP A 210 12.27 8.25 -20.79
CA ASP A 210 12.42 7.09 -19.90
C ASP A 210 11.07 6.47 -19.53
N LEU A 211 10.11 7.28 -19.06
CA LEU A 211 8.81 6.78 -18.64
C LEU A 211 8.01 6.23 -19.83
N VAL A 212 8.02 6.93 -20.96
CA VAL A 212 7.34 6.50 -22.20
C VAL A 212 7.92 5.18 -22.68
N ASN A 213 9.25 5.03 -22.66
CA ASN A 213 9.96 3.81 -23.04
C ASN A 213 9.60 2.64 -22.13
N ILE A 214 9.54 2.85 -20.81
CA ILE A 214 9.10 1.83 -19.85
C ILE A 214 7.66 1.37 -20.16
N ILE A 215 6.74 2.31 -20.43
CA ILE A 215 5.34 1.97 -20.78
C ILE A 215 5.30 1.15 -22.07
N ASN A 216 6.06 1.53 -23.09
CA ASN A 216 6.13 0.80 -24.36
C ASN A 216 6.64 -0.64 -24.18
N LEU A 217 7.63 -0.84 -23.31
CA LEU A 217 8.19 -2.16 -22.94
C LEU A 217 7.35 -2.95 -21.92
N THR A 218 6.22 -2.41 -21.49
CA THR A 218 5.30 -3.10 -20.57
C THR A 218 4.36 -4.00 -21.39
N PRO A 219 4.23 -5.30 -21.05
CA PRO A 219 3.22 -6.17 -21.66
C PRO A 219 1.82 -5.60 -21.41
N ASP A 220 1.03 -5.46 -22.47
CA ASP A 220 -0.23 -4.72 -22.44
C ASP A 220 -1.19 -5.27 -21.36
N ASP A 221 -1.32 -6.59 -21.26
CA ASP A 221 -2.17 -7.33 -20.33
C ASP A 221 -1.81 -7.14 -18.84
N THR A 222 -0.66 -6.54 -18.55
CA THR A 222 -0.22 -6.22 -17.19
C THR A 222 -0.55 -4.79 -16.76
N ILE A 223 -1.00 -3.93 -17.68
CA ILE A 223 -1.34 -2.54 -17.39
C ILE A 223 -2.72 -2.48 -16.75
N ILE A 224 -2.80 -1.85 -15.58
CA ILE A 224 -4.05 -1.68 -14.85
C ILE A 224 -4.35 -0.20 -14.63
N LYS A 225 -5.64 0.14 -14.73
CA LYS A 225 -6.18 1.44 -14.31
C LYS A 225 -7.11 1.24 -13.13
N THR A 226 -6.87 1.96 -12.04
CA THR A 226 -7.70 1.89 -10.84
C THR A 226 -8.13 3.28 -10.38
N PRO A 227 -9.43 3.51 -10.13
CA PRO A 227 -9.85 4.69 -9.38
C PRO A 227 -9.34 4.55 -7.94
N LEU A 228 -8.76 5.62 -7.40
CA LEU A 228 -8.32 5.66 -6.02
C LEU A 228 -9.53 5.96 -5.14
N VAL A 229 -9.68 5.17 -4.08
CA VAL A 229 -10.72 5.31 -3.07
C VAL A 229 -10.06 5.34 -1.70
N ASP A 230 -10.72 5.99 -0.76
CA ASP A 230 -10.23 6.13 0.61
C ASP A 230 -11.42 6.12 1.58
N ARG A 231 -11.14 5.79 2.84
CA ARG A 231 -12.13 5.86 3.93
C ARG A 231 -11.49 6.51 5.14
N TRP A 232 -11.89 7.75 5.37
CA TRP A 232 -11.39 8.54 6.47
C TRP A 232 -11.76 7.94 7.83
N LEU A 233 -10.75 7.85 8.68
CA LEU A 233 -10.87 7.51 10.08
C LEU A 233 -11.03 8.81 10.87
N TRP A 234 -12.27 9.14 11.22
CA TRP A 234 -12.61 10.34 11.98
C TRP A 234 -12.50 10.01 13.48
N PRO A 235 -11.64 10.70 14.25
CA PRO A 235 -11.58 10.51 15.70
C PRO A 235 -12.97 10.65 16.30
N THR A 236 -13.28 9.79 17.29
CA THR A 236 -14.56 9.71 18.02
C THR A 236 -15.82 9.39 17.21
N ILE A 237 -15.77 9.43 15.88
CA ILE A 237 -16.91 9.14 14.98
C ILE A 237 -16.75 7.76 14.33
N SER A 238 -15.53 7.38 13.94
CA SER A 238 -15.28 6.08 13.33
C SER A 238 -15.49 4.95 14.34
N PRO A 239 -16.07 3.80 13.92
CA PRO A 239 -16.19 2.63 14.78
C PRO A 239 -14.82 2.14 15.28
N PRO A 240 -14.78 1.42 16.41
CA PRO A 240 -13.54 0.81 16.87
C PRO A 240 -13.05 -0.25 15.87
N ALA A 241 -11.73 -0.49 15.85
CA ALA A 241 -11.13 -1.50 14.98
C ALA A 241 -11.53 -2.93 15.33
N SER A 242 -12.08 -3.15 16.52
CA SER A 242 -12.55 -4.44 17.01
C SER A 242 -13.94 -4.36 17.64
N SER A 243 -14.75 -5.41 17.47
CA SER A 243 -16.07 -5.56 18.10
C SER A 243 -16.29 -7.02 18.49
N GLY A 244 -16.32 -7.31 19.80
CA GLY A 244 -16.23 -8.67 20.31
C GLY A 244 -14.92 -9.33 19.86
N LYS A 245 -14.98 -10.55 19.34
CA LYS A 245 -13.82 -11.32 18.84
C LYS A 245 -13.54 -11.11 17.34
N ILE A 246 -13.98 -9.98 16.80
CA ILE A 246 -13.77 -9.58 15.40
C ILE A 246 -12.88 -8.33 15.39
N VAL A 247 -11.84 -8.32 14.55
CA VAL A 247 -10.88 -7.20 14.42
C VAL A 247 -10.54 -6.93 12.96
N LEU A 248 -10.28 -5.67 12.61
CA LEU A 248 -9.87 -5.24 11.28
C LEU A 248 -8.35 -4.94 11.25
N VAL A 249 -7.70 -5.25 10.13
CA VAL A 249 -6.29 -4.96 9.86
C VAL A 249 -6.10 -4.42 8.44
N GLY A 250 -4.99 -3.72 8.19
CA GLY A 250 -4.66 -3.18 6.87
C GLY A 250 -5.76 -2.28 6.30
N ASP A 251 -5.94 -2.33 4.98
CA ASP A 251 -6.94 -1.50 4.27
C ASP A 251 -8.40 -1.76 4.71
N ALA A 252 -8.69 -2.91 5.35
CA ALA A 252 -10.01 -3.15 5.93
C ALA A 252 -10.28 -2.27 7.14
N TRP A 253 -9.24 -1.78 7.82
CA TRP A 253 -9.34 -0.80 8.90
C TRP A 253 -8.94 0.60 8.44
N HIS A 254 -7.69 0.76 8.00
CA HIS A 254 -7.02 2.04 7.74
C HIS A 254 -6.51 2.17 6.31
N PRO A 255 -7.41 2.15 5.34
CA PRO A 255 -6.98 2.37 3.97
C PRO A 255 -6.27 3.71 3.85
N MET A 256 -5.29 3.76 2.96
CA MET A 256 -4.56 4.98 2.69
C MET A 256 -4.26 5.11 1.21
N THR A 257 -4.30 6.35 0.74
CA THR A 257 -3.80 6.69 -0.58
C THR A 257 -2.30 6.31 -0.69
N PRO A 258 -1.82 5.86 -1.86
CA PRO A 258 -0.48 5.25 -2.01
C PRO A 258 0.69 6.25 -1.90
N ASN A 259 0.44 7.46 -1.42
CA ASN A 259 1.33 8.62 -1.54
C ASN A 259 2.59 8.54 -0.67
N LEU A 260 2.56 7.74 0.39
CA LEU A 260 3.70 7.49 1.27
C LEU A 260 4.26 6.07 1.13
N GLY A 261 3.66 5.22 0.30
CA GLY A 261 4.06 3.81 0.17
C GLY A 261 3.90 2.98 1.46
N GLN A 262 3.08 3.43 2.41
CA GLN A 262 3.01 2.81 3.74
C GLN A 262 1.88 1.81 3.95
N GLY A 263 0.91 1.68 3.03
CA GLY A 263 -0.27 0.81 3.26
C GLY A 263 0.11 -0.65 3.53
N ALA A 264 0.95 -1.23 2.67
CA ALA A 264 1.43 -2.60 2.84
C ALA A 264 2.33 -2.76 4.08
N CYS A 265 3.22 -1.79 4.35
CA CYS A 265 4.07 -1.84 5.53
C CYS A 265 3.23 -1.78 6.82
N CYS A 266 2.20 -0.92 6.88
CA CYS A 266 1.30 -0.83 8.03
C CYS A 266 0.48 -2.10 8.23
N ALA A 267 0.04 -2.76 7.16
CA ALA A 267 -0.65 -4.05 7.24
C ALA A 267 0.27 -5.17 7.77
N LEU A 268 1.56 -5.16 7.39
CA LEU A 268 2.57 -6.06 7.95
C LEU A 268 2.81 -5.77 9.45
N GLU A 269 2.97 -4.51 9.81
CA GLU A 269 3.09 -4.10 11.22
C GLU A 269 1.87 -4.56 12.05
N ASP A 270 0.65 -4.42 11.50
CA ASP A 270 -0.57 -4.88 12.17
C ASP A 270 -0.55 -6.39 12.45
N ALA A 271 -0.09 -7.20 11.48
CA ALA A 271 -0.07 -8.64 11.60
C ALA A 271 0.78 -9.10 12.79
N VAL A 272 1.99 -8.54 12.94
CA VAL A 272 2.89 -8.88 14.06
C VAL A 272 2.34 -8.39 15.40
N VAL A 273 1.87 -7.14 15.46
CA VAL A 273 1.32 -6.59 16.72
C VAL A 273 0.09 -7.38 17.15
N LEU A 274 -0.83 -7.68 16.23
CA LEU A 274 -2.03 -8.45 16.52
C LEU A 274 -1.68 -9.88 16.97
N ALA A 275 -0.78 -10.56 16.26
CA ALA A 275 -0.34 -11.91 16.60
C ALA A 275 0.25 -11.97 18.01
N ARG A 276 1.12 -11.02 18.38
CA ARG A 276 1.70 -10.93 19.73
C ARG A 276 0.65 -10.74 20.82
N LYS A 277 -0.31 -9.82 20.62
CA LYS A 277 -1.39 -9.57 21.59
C LYS A 277 -2.28 -10.81 21.77
N LEU A 278 -2.65 -11.47 20.66
CA LEU A 278 -3.46 -12.69 20.68
C LEU A 278 -2.70 -13.85 21.32
N ALA A 279 -1.43 -14.06 20.97
CA ALA A 279 -0.61 -15.13 21.53
C ALA A 279 -0.46 -14.99 23.04
N SER A 280 -0.26 -13.77 23.54
CA SER A 280 -0.23 -13.50 24.98
C SER A 280 -1.55 -13.90 25.65
N ALA A 281 -2.69 -13.41 25.15
CA ALA A 281 -4.00 -13.72 25.72
C ALA A 281 -4.35 -15.22 25.68
N ILE A 282 -3.99 -15.91 24.60
CA ILE A 282 -4.27 -17.35 24.43
C ILE A 282 -3.37 -18.21 25.33
N LYS A 283 -2.08 -17.88 25.46
CA LYS A 283 -1.13 -18.69 26.24
C LYS A 283 -1.27 -18.50 27.74
N THR A 284 -1.42 -17.26 28.21
CA THR A 284 -1.42 -16.97 29.65
C THR A 284 -2.82 -17.01 30.25
N GLY A 285 -3.87 -16.81 29.44
CA GLY A 285 -5.24 -16.63 29.90
C GLY A 285 -5.43 -15.41 30.81
N SER A 286 -4.42 -14.54 30.94
CA SER A 286 -4.42 -13.41 31.87
C SER A 286 -5.33 -12.25 31.41
N THR A 287 -5.70 -12.24 30.13
CA THR A 287 -6.59 -11.25 29.52
C THR A 287 -7.53 -11.93 28.54
N SER A 288 -8.73 -11.36 28.34
CA SER A 288 -9.65 -11.86 27.33
C SER A 288 -9.14 -11.58 25.91
N VAL A 289 -9.62 -12.33 24.92
CA VAL A 289 -9.33 -12.07 23.50
C VAL A 289 -9.77 -10.66 23.13
N GLU A 290 -10.94 -10.25 23.59
CA GLU A 290 -11.52 -8.93 23.37
C GLU A 290 -10.63 -7.81 23.91
N ASP A 291 -10.02 -7.99 25.09
CA ASP A 291 -9.07 -7.04 25.65
C ASP A 291 -7.78 -6.99 24.85
N ALA A 292 -7.31 -8.13 24.33
CA ALA A 292 -6.15 -8.18 23.44
C ALA A 292 -6.39 -7.43 22.13
N LEU A 293 -7.58 -7.59 21.52
CA LEU A 293 -7.98 -6.86 20.31
C LEU A 293 -8.10 -5.36 20.55
N ARG A 294 -8.63 -4.96 21.72
CA ARG A 294 -8.66 -3.54 22.13
C ARG A 294 -7.26 -2.98 22.36
N SER A 295 -6.38 -3.76 22.99
CA SER A 295 -4.98 -3.37 23.21
C SER A 295 -4.24 -3.19 21.88
N TYR A 296 -4.41 -4.10 20.92
CA TYR A 296 -3.92 -3.95 19.55
C TYR A 296 -4.40 -2.62 18.92
N SER A 297 -5.70 -2.36 19.00
CA SER A 297 -6.30 -1.14 18.42
C SER A 297 -5.71 0.13 19.03
N ASN A 298 -5.54 0.16 20.35
CA ASN A 298 -4.98 1.30 21.08
C ASN A 298 -3.50 1.53 20.78
N GLU A 299 -2.72 0.46 20.58
CA GLU A 299 -1.31 0.56 20.22
C GLU A 299 -1.12 1.05 18.78
N ARG A 300 -1.96 0.57 17.85
CA ARG A 300 -1.86 0.90 16.43
C ARG A 300 -2.46 2.26 16.08
N TRP A 301 -3.49 2.73 16.77
CA TRP A 301 -4.19 3.97 16.41
C TRP A 301 -3.27 5.22 16.34
N PRO A 302 -2.39 5.50 17.33
CA PRO A 302 -1.48 6.64 17.27
C PRO A 302 -0.46 6.57 16.12
N ARG A 303 -0.16 5.36 15.64
CA ARG A 303 0.71 5.12 14.49
C ARG A 303 -0.05 5.35 13.18
N ILE A 304 -1.24 4.78 13.07
CA ILE A 304 -2.02 4.74 11.82
C ILE A 304 -2.67 6.08 11.48
N PHE A 305 -3.32 6.74 12.44
CA PHE A 305 -4.10 7.94 12.16
C PHE A 305 -3.25 9.07 11.56
N PRO A 306 -2.10 9.47 12.15
CA PRO A 306 -1.25 10.51 11.55
C PRO A 306 -0.72 10.14 10.15
N LEU A 307 -0.45 8.85 9.90
CA LEU A 307 0.01 8.38 8.59
C LEU A 307 -1.06 8.54 7.52
N THR A 308 -2.31 8.17 7.81
CA THR A 308 -3.43 8.34 6.85
C THR A 308 -3.65 9.81 6.51
N VAL A 309 -3.63 10.70 7.50
CA VAL A 309 -3.73 12.16 7.32
C VAL A 309 -2.56 12.68 6.46
N ARG A 310 -1.32 12.31 6.79
CA ARG A 310 -0.13 12.74 6.04
C ARG A 310 -0.17 12.23 4.60
N ALA A 311 -0.59 10.98 4.36
CA ALA A 311 -0.73 10.42 3.03
C ALA A 311 -1.74 11.20 2.19
N ASN A 312 -2.87 11.58 2.79
CA ASN A 312 -3.88 12.38 2.11
C ASN A 312 -3.36 13.79 1.77
N LEU A 313 -2.73 14.48 2.73
CA LEU A 313 -2.17 15.83 2.54
C LEU A 313 -1.10 15.86 1.42
N VAL A 314 -0.17 14.91 1.44
CA VAL A 314 0.84 14.77 0.37
C VAL A 314 0.18 14.48 -0.97
N GLY A 315 -0.88 13.66 -0.99
CA GLY A 315 -1.70 13.41 -2.17
C GLY A 315 -2.26 14.68 -2.78
N SER A 316 -2.95 15.47 -1.96
CA SER A 316 -3.57 16.73 -2.36
C SER A 316 -2.55 17.72 -2.93
N LEU A 317 -1.42 17.92 -2.22
CA LEU A 317 -0.35 18.84 -2.65
C LEU A 317 0.28 18.44 -3.99
N LEU A 318 0.49 17.14 -4.21
CA LEU A 318 1.08 16.64 -5.44
C LEU A 318 0.10 16.68 -6.63
N GLN A 319 -1.19 16.88 -6.38
CA GLN A 319 -2.25 16.89 -7.37
C GLN A 319 -2.74 18.30 -7.74
N TRP A 320 -2.08 19.35 -7.24
CA TRP A 320 -2.31 20.71 -7.72
C TRP A 320 -2.06 20.81 -9.23
N ASP A 321 -2.94 21.54 -9.90
CA ASP A 321 -2.94 21.77 -11.35
C ASP A 321 -2.69 23.24 -11.72
N ASN A 322 -3.00 24.18 -10.81
CA ASN A 322 -2.78 25.59 -11.02
C ASN A 322 -1.29 25.88 -11.30
N PRO A 323 -0.96 26.55 -12.43
CA PRO A 323 0.43 26.78 -12.84
C PRO A 323 1.28 27.54 -11.82
N ALA A 324 0.72 28.57 -11.17
CA ALA A 324 1.44 29.37 -10.19
C ALA A 324 1.73 28.57 -8.92
N VAL A 325 0.73 27.82 -8.44
CA VAL A 325 0.87 26.91 -7.29
C VAL A 325 1.89 25.81 -7.58
N CYS A 326 1.86 25.23 -8.78
CA CYS A 326 2.85 24.23 -9.21
C CYS A 326 4.27 24.83 -9.30
N SER A 327 4.41 26.10 -9.68
CA SER A 327 5.70 26.79 -9.67
C SER A 327 6.24 26.93 -8.24
N VAL A 328 5.41 27.35 -7.29
CA VAL A 328 5.79 27.42 -5.86
C VAL A 328 6.15 26.03 -5.33
N ARG A 329 5.34 25.00 -5.66
CA ARG A 329 5.63 23.60 -5.31
C ARG A 329 7.02 23.19 -5.80
N ASN A 330 7.30 23.38 -7.09
CA ASN A 330 8.53 22.90 -7.72
C ASN A 330 9.78 23.70 -7.29
N ASN A 331 9.64 25.00 -7.05
CA ASN A 331 10.80 25.88 -6.79
C ASN A 331 11.03 26.17 -5.30
N VAL A 332 10.02 25.99 -4.44
CA VAL A 332 10.12 26.33 -3.02
C VAL A 332 9.86 25.11 -2.14
N ILE A 333 8.73 24.41 -2.35
CA ILE A 333 8.31 23.34 -1.43
C ILE A 333 9.22 22.11 -1.60
N ILE A 334 9.23 21.49 -2.80
CA ILE A 334 9.95 20.23 -3.03
C ILE A 334 11.45 20.33 -2.70
N PRO A 335 12.18 21.39 -3.12
CA PRO A 335 13.60 21.53 -2.78
C PRO A 335 13.86 21.73 -1.29
N LYS A 336 12.96 22.41 -0.55
CA LYS A 336 13.16 22.75 0.88
C LYS A 336 12.65 21.71 1.87
N VAL A 337 11.91 20.68 1.43
CA VAL A 337 11.37 19.63 2.32
C VAL A 337 12.47 18.82 3.05
N VAL A 338 13.76 19.00 2.73
CA VAL A 338 14.90 18.51 3.54
C VAL A 338 15.00 19.19 4.92
N ARG A 339 14.49 20.43 5.08
CA ARG A 339 14.72 21.23 6.30
C ARG A 339 13.72 20.97 7.44
N LEU A 340 12.68 20.16 7.23
CA LEU A 340 11.56 20.03 8.18
C LEU A 340 11.53 18.68 8.93
N GLY A 341 12.69 18.03 9.08
CA GLY A 341 12.86 16.73 9.75
C GLY A 341 13.11 15.58 8.76
N PRO A 342 13.59 14.42 9.24
CA PRO A 342 13.89 13.27 8.38
C PRO A 342 12.63 12.82 7.63
N MET A 343 12.70 12.82 6.30
CA MET A 343 11.55 12.57 5.44
C MET A 343 10.95 11.17 5.66
N LEU A 344 11.80 10.24 6.13
CA LEU A 344 11.51 8.84 6.34
C LEU A 344 11.25 8.46 7.81
N GLU A 345 11.08 9.39 8.75
CA GLU A 345 10.73 9.05 10.14
C GLU A 345 9.48 8.17 10.26
N HIS A 346 8.54 8.36 9.32
CA HIS A 346 7.33 7.56 9.24
C HIS A 346 7.60 6.07 8.93
N THR A 347 8.83 5.68 8.59
CA THR A 347 9.27 4.30 8.40
C THR A 347 9.90 3.70 9.67
N ASN A 348 10.04 4.49 10.74
CA ASN A 348 10.52 4.00 12.03
C ASN A 348 9.41 3.17 12.68
N PHE A 349 9.70 1.90 12.90
CA PHE A 349 8.84 0.97 13.62
C PHE A 349 9.72 -0.04 14.34
N ASP A 350 9.58 -0.11 15.66
CA ASP A 350 10.28 -1.10 16.46
C ASP A 350 9.48 -2.39 16.46
N CYS A 351 9.96 -3.34 15.65
CA CYS A 351 9.40 -4.68 15.61
C CYS A 351 10.08 -5.48 16.73
N GLU A 352 9.34 -5.75 17.80
CA GLU A 352 9.78 -6.73 18.79
C GLU A 352 9.82 -8.13 18.13
N PRO A 353 10.78 -8.99 18.52
CA PRO A 353 10.79 -10.40 18.08
C PRO A 353 9.47 -11.10 18.45
N LEU A 354 8.98 -11.97 17.56
CA LEU A 354 7.77 -12.78 17.76
C LEU A 354 7.98 -13.96 18.73
#